data_AF-A0A7K0KFQ5-F1
#
_entry.id   AF-A0A7K0KFQ5-F1
#
_cell.length_a   1.000
_cell.length_b   1.000
_cell.length_c   1.000
_cell.angle_alpha   90.00
_cell.angle_beta   90.00
_cell.angle_gamma   90.00
#
_symmetry.space_group_name_H-M   'P 1'
#
loop_
_entity.id
_entity.type
_entity.pdbx_description
1 polymer ?
#
loop_
_entity_poly.entity_id
_entity_poly.type
_entity_poly.pdbx_seq_one_letter_code
_entity_poly.pdbx_strand_id
1 'polypeptide(L)'
;MKHLNKIRVFTFVLMLMAGGLCSIAKAQAAEIVEPDTTAADLMYLVAADNSLKALPMEDGKMEKHKNKFGKLASIVSTAASAAGALGGIGMIAGAGSSSLGAVVAGAQVMGTAANVGSLADAANTLAGAEGMDFTFSGSSSALKCRHEGKDVKVLINLRAEKREDGMALFKVVRFASSKKDRRLQWFQTKAALINTADSEKADKAGYLSFGYQNFGDHSSIITIPAARLTPGDYGVFYLGNMISPTLSSICYTFSVE
;
A
#
# COMPACT_ATOMS: atom_id res chain seq x y z
N MET A 1 24.70 9.90 71.53
CA MET A 1 24.11 8.90 70.60
C MET A 1 22.80 9.30 69.91
N LYS A 2 22.14 10.44 70.22
CA LYS A 2 20.89 10.85 69.53
C LYS A 2 21.07 11.67 68.25
N HIS A 3 22.24 12.27 68.01
CA HIS A 3 22.51 13.09 66.82
C HIS A 3 22.94 12.31 65.57
N LEU A 4 23.50 11.10 65.73
CA LEU A 4 24.04 10.31 64.63
C LEU A 4 22.94 9.66 63.76
N ASN A 5 21.78 9.35 64.36
CA ASN A 5 20.63 8.78 63.63
C ASN A 5 19.91 9.82 62.75
N LYS A 6 19.88 11.10 63.14
CA LYS A 6 19.26 12.15 62.32
C LYS A 6 20.03 12.42 61.04
N ILE A 7 21.37 12.40 61.11
CA ILE A 7 22.24 12.60 59.95
C ILE A 7 22.08 11.44 58.96
N ARG A 8 22.07 10.18 59.45
CA ARG A 8 21.89 9.00 58.58
C ARG A 8 20.53 8.98 57.87
N VAL A 9 19.45 9.36 58.56
CA VAL A 9 18.12 9.48 57.94
C VAL A 9 18.09 10.63 56.92
N PHE A 10 18.74 11.75 57.21
CA PHE A 10 18.82 12.88 56.28
C PHE A 10 19.61 12.54 55.01
N THR A 11 20.73 11.82 55.13
CA THR A 11 21.52 11.34 53.98
C THR A 11 20.75 10.33 53.13
N PHE A 12 19.96 9.45 53.76
CA PHE A 12 19.16 8.46 53.04
C PHE A 12 18.00 9.08 52.26
N VAL A 13 17.34 10.11 52.82
CA VAL A 13 16.28 10.87 52.12
C VAL A 13 16.87 11.71 50.97
N LEU A 14 18.08 12.25 51.12
CA LEU A 14 18.74 12.99 50.04
C LEU A 14 19.16 12.10 48.86
N MET A 15 19.56 10.85 49.11
CA MET A 15 19.86 9.88 48.04
C MET A 15 18.60 9.40 47.30
N LEU A 16 17.45 9.29 47.97
CA LEU A 16 16.17 8.97 47.33
C LEU A 16 15.66 10.10 46.41
N MET A 17 16.00 11.35 46.71
CA MET A 17 15.67 12.50 45.85
C MET A 17 16.64 12.67 44.67
N ALA A 18 17.85 12.11 44.72
CA ALA A 18 18.82 12.15 43.62
C ALA A 18 18.63 11.03 42.58
N GLY A 19 17.95 9.93 42.95
CA GLY A 19 17.62 8.83 42.02
C GLY A 19 16.37 9.04 41.17
N GLY A 20 15.67 10.18 41.34
CA GLY A 20 14.38 10.48 40.70
C GLY A 20 14.46 11.26 39.39
N LEU A 21 15.65 11.43 38.80
CA LEU A 21 15.75 11.86 37.41
C LEU A 21 15.45 10.64 36.53
N CYS A 22 14.16 10.32 36.42
CA CYS A 22 13.66 9.60 35.27
C CYS A 22 14.22 10.32 34.05
N SER A 23 15.16 9.68 33.37
CA SER A 23 15.53 10.01 32.01
C SER A 23 14.27 9.88 31.17
N ILE A 24 13.48 10.95 31.09
CA ILE A 24 12.52 11.14 30.01
C ILE A 24 13.39 11.47 28.80
N ALA A 25 14.10 10.45 28.31
CA ALA A 25 14.52 10.42 26.93
C ALA A 25 13.20 10.45 26.17
N LYS A 26 12.73 11.66 25.82
CA LYS A 26 11.79 11.82 24.73
C LYS A 26 12.50 11.15 23.57
N ALA A 27 12.05 9.95 23.20
CA ALA A 27 12.44 9.34 21.94
C ALA A 27 12.08 10.39 20.89
N GLN A 28 13.09 11.10 20.41
CA GLN A 28 12.93 12.03 19.31
C GLN A 28 12.45 11.13 18.18
N ALA A 29 11.20 11.29 17.76
CA ALA A 29 10.63 10.45 16.71
C ALA A 29 11.58 10.60 15.51
N ALA A 30 12.29 9.52 15.17
CA ALA A 30 13.23 9.54 14.06
C ALA A 30 12.47 10.02 12.82
N GLU A 31 12.99 10.99 12.08
CA GLU A 31 12.33 11.42 10.85
C GLU A 31 12.48 10.33 9.78
N ILE A 32 11.47 10.17 8.92
CA ILE A 32 11.58 9.26 7.77
C ILE A 32 12.67 9.84 6.87
N VAL A 33 13.73 9.08 6.60
CA VAL A 33 14.79 9.47 5.67
C VAL A 33 14.35 9.14 4.26
N GLU A 34 14.31 10.14 3.38
CA GLU A 34 13.99 9.94 1.97
C GLU A 34 15.07 9.08 1.27
N PRO A 35 14.71 8.01 0.54
CA PRO A 35 15.66 7.24 -0.25
C PRO A 35 16.31 8.09 -1.34
N ASP A 36 17.57 7.78 -1.69
CA ASP A 36 18.19 8.38 -2.86
C ASP A 36 17.43 7.99 -4.13
N THR A 37 17.41 8.92 -5.09
CA THR A 37 16.98 8.73 -6.47
C THR A 37 17.66 7.55 -7.20
N THR A 38 18.82 7.07 -6.75
CA THR A 38 19.48 5.87 -7.30
C THR A 38 19.12 4.58 -6.57
N ALA A 39 18.23 4.62 -5.58
CA ALA A 39 17.87 3.44 -4.81
C ALA A 39 17.28 2.35 -5.71
N ALA A 40 17.61 1.09 -5.41
CA ALA A 40 17.19 -0.05 -6.21
C ALA A 40 15.69 -0.34 -6.08
N ASP A 41 15.12 -0.09 -4.89
CA ASP A 41 13.71 -0.34 -4.62
C ASP A 41 12.86 0.92 -4.83
N LEU A 42 11.70 0.73 -5.47
CA LEU A 42 10.74 1.80 -5.72
C LEU A 42 9.86 2.10 -4.50
N MET A 43 9.49 1.07 -3.72
CA MET A 43 8.51 1.20 -2.64
C MET A 43 9.01 0.60 -1.34
N TYR A 44 8.73 1.30 -0.24
CA TYR A 44 9.16 0.94 1.09
C TYR A 44 7.98 1.01 2.05
N LEU A 45 7.80 -0.02 2.87
CA LEU A 45 6.98 0.08 4.05
C LEU A 45 7.68 0.98 5.07
N VAL A 46 6.95 1.96 5.60
CA VAL A 46 7.42 2.80 6.71
C VAL A 46 7.08 2.09 8.03
N ALA A 47 8.09 1.67 8.77
CA ALA A 47 7.92 1.04 10.07
C ALA A 47 7.56 2.06 11.17
N ALA A 48 7.15 1.57 12.35
CA ALA A 48 6.73 2.42 13.47
C ALA A 48 7.86 3.32 14.02
N ASP A 49 9.11 2.92 13.83
CA ASP A 49 10.32 3.68 14.15
C ASP A 49 10.78 4.58 12.99
N ASN A 50 9.95 4.73 11.95
CA ASN A 50 10.22 5.45 10.71
C ASN A 50 11.36 4.91 9.84
N SER A 51 11.87 3.71 10.14
CA SER A 51 12.76 2.99 9.22
C SER A 51 12.01 2.50 7.98
N LEU A 52 12.73 2.40 6.87
CA LEU A 52 12.21 1.93 5.59
C LEU A 52 12.56 0.47 5.36
N LYS A 53 11.55 -0.31 4.98
CA LYS A 53 11.71 -1.71 4.56
C LYS A 53 11.23 -1.87 3.14
N ALA A 54 12.12 -2.22 2.22
CA ALA A 54 11.77 -2.45 0.83
C ALA A 54 10.61 -3.45 0.71
N LEU A 55 9.59 -3.09 -0.05
CA LEU A 55 8.49 -3.98 -0.36
C LEU A 55 8.98 -5.04 -1.37
N PRO A 56 8.77 -6.35 -1.10
CA PRO A 56 8.98 -7.39 -2.10
C PRO A 56 8.24 -7.06 -3.40
N MET A 57 9.00 -6.96 -4.49
CA MET A 57 8.46 -6.87 -5.84
C MET A 57 8.18 -8.28 -6.36
N GLU A 58 6.92 -8.57 -6.65
CA GLU A 58 6.49 -9.90 -7.06
C GLU A 58 5.89 -9.90 -8.46
N ASP A 59 6.21 -10.95 -9.23
CA ASP A 59 5.61 -11.24 -10.52
C ASP A 59 4.36 -12.10 -10.38
N GLY A 60 3.23 -11.52 -10.74
CA GLY A 60 1.95 -12.20 -10.87
C GLY A 60 1.68 -12.69 -12.28
N LYS A 61 0.82 -13.70 -12.39
CA LYS A 61 0.33 -14.23 -13.67
C LYS A 61 -1.10 -13.79 -13.90
N MET A 62 -1.39 -13.39 -15.13
CA MET A 62 -2.77 -13.20 -15.58
C MET A 62 -3.41 -14.54 -15.88
N GLU A 63 -4.46 -14.88 -15.14
CA GLU A 63 -5.21 -16.13 -15.31
C GLU A 63 -6.70 -15.83 -15.50
N LYS A 64 -7.42 -16.78 -16.09
CA LYS A 64 -8.88 -16.73 -16.10
C LYS A 64 -9.39 -16.75 -14.65
N HIS A 65 -10.39 -15.91 -14.36
CA HIS A 65 -10.97 -15.82 -13.04
C HIS A 65 -11.45 -17.18 -12.51
N LYS A 66 -11.10 -17.49 -11.26
CA LYS A 66 -11.48 -18.75 -10.59
C LYS A 66 -12.41 -18.45 -9.41
N ASN A 67 -13.70 -18.78 -9.55
CA ASN A 67 -14.75 -18.65 -8.50
C ASN A 67 -14.51 -19.45 -7.19
N LYS A 68 -13.38 -20.17 -7.04
CA LYS A 68 -13.18 -21.21 -6.00
C LYS A 68 -12.48 -20.69 -4.72
N PHE A 69 -12.98 -19.62 -4.11
CA PHE A 69 -12.58 -19.25 -2.75
C PHE A 69 -13.77 -19.12 -1.81
N GLY A 70 -13.93 -20.12 -0.93
CA GLY A 70 -14.94 -20.09 0.13
C GLY A 70 -14.83 -18.82 0.99
N LYS A 71 -16.00 -18.23 1.25
CA LYS A 71 -16.31 -17.16 2.22
C LYS A 71 -15.74 -15.74 2.01
N LEU A 72 -14.65 -15.54 1.26
CA LEU A 72 -14.39 -14.20 0.66
C LEU A 72 -15.06 -14.06 -0.72
N ALA A 73 -15.36 -15.18 -1.40
CA ALA A 73 -16.15 -15.19 -2.65
C ALA A 73 -17.66 -15.41 -2.44
N SER A 74 -18.17 -15.45 -1.20
CA SER A 74 -19.62 -15.56 -0.97
C SER A 74 -20.40 -14.24 -1.13
N ILE A 75 -19.76 -13.17 -1.61
CA ILE A 75 -20.45 -11.95 -2.10
C ILE A 75 -20.33 -11.85 -3.64
N VAL A 76 -20.14 -12.97 -4.33
CA VAL A 76 -20.25 -13.06 -5.80
C VAL A 76 -21.09 -14.29 -6.24
N SER A 77 -21.65 -15.07 -5.32
CA SER A 77 -22.42 -16.30 -5.67
C SER A 77 -23.95 -16.14 -5.73
N THR A 78 -24.49 -14.93 -5.58
CA THR A 78 -25.91 -14.62 -5.90
C THR A 78 -26.01 -13.72 -7.14
N ALA A 79 -25.08 -13.88 -8.08
CA ALA A 79 -25.17 -13.31 -9.42
C ALA A 79 -24.76 -14.35 -10.46
N ALA A 80 -25.13 -15.61 -10.24
CA ALA A 80 -25.12 -16.60 -11.29
C ALA A 80 -26.42 -16.46 -12.08
N SER A 81 -26.28 -16.19 -13.39
CA SER A 81 -27.34 -16.04 -14.40
C SER A 81 -27.79 -14.61 -14.67
N ALA A 82 -26.88 -13.74 -15.09
CA ALA A 82 -27.23 -12.67 -16.01
C ALA A 82 -25.97 -12.18 -16.72
N ALA A 83 -26.03 -12.10 -18.04
CA ALA A 83 -25.35 -11.04 -18.73
C ALA A 83 -25.68 -9.72 -17.99
N GLY A 84 -24.68 -9.08 -17.39
CA GLY A 84 -24.84 -7.83 -16.64
C GLY A 84 -25.06 -8.00 -15.13
N ALA A 85 -23.99 -7.89 -14.34
CA ALA A 85 -24.05 -7.40 -12.95
C ALA A 85 -22.68 -6.96 -12.37
N LEU A 86 -21.66 -6.79 -13.21
CA LEU A 86 -20.55 -5.84 -13.01
C LEU A 86 -20.67 -4.65 -13.98
N GLY A 87 -21.82 -4.50 -14.64
CA GLY A 87 -22.11 -3.45 -15.62
C GLY A 87 -22.33 -2.05 -15.02
N GLY A 88 -21.58 -1.67 -13.99
CA GLY A 88 -21.83 -0.40 -13.31
C GLY A 88 -20.88 -0.03 -12.18
N ILE A 89 -19.62 -0.50 -12.18
CA ILE A 89 -18.59 0.29 -11.47
C ILE A 89 -18.25 1.42 -12.43
N GLY A 90 -18.95 2.53 -12.24
CA GLY A 90 -19.14 3.57 -13.23
C GLY A 90 -17.82 4.02 -13.84
N MET A 91 -17.83 4.13 -15.17
CA MET A 91 -17.26 5.30 -15.82
C MET A 91 -17.79 6.53 -15.09
N ILE A 92 -17.07 7.01 -14.07
CA ILE A 92 -17.25 8.37 -13.59
C ILE A 92 -16.72 9.23 -14.73
N ALA A 93 -17.64 9.59 -15.62
CA ALA A 93 -17.49 10.66 -16.59
C ALA A 93 -16.84 11.86 -15.88
N GLY A 94 -15.65 12.21 -16.37
CA GLY A 94 -14.76 13.19 -15.76
C GLY A 94 -13.32 12.78 -16.03
N ALA A 95 -12.85 13.14 -17.23
CA ALA A 95 -11.57 12.82 -17.86
C ALA A 95 -11.41 11.36 -18.34
N GLY A 96 -11.24 11.23 -19.66
CA GLY A 96 -11.36 9.98 -20.41
C GLY A 96 -10.37 8.88 -20.04
N SER A 97 -10.52 7.78 -20.77
CA SER A 97 -9.57 6.68 -21.01
C SER A 97 -8.20 7.13 -21.57
N SER A 98 -7.80 8.36 -21.26
CA SER A 98 -6.60 9.09 -21.71
C SER A 98 -5.73 9.54 -20.52
N SER A 99 -6.13 9.26 -19.27
CA SER A 99 -5.55 9.90 -18.08
C SER A 99 -4.23 9.30 -17.61
N LEU A 100 -3.98 8.00 -17.71
CA LEU A 100 -2.69 7.40 -17.30
C LEU A 100 -1.51 7.93 -18.12
N GLY A 101 -1.69 8.07 -19.44
CA GLY A 101 -0.66 8.58 -20.35
C GLY A 101 -0.27 10.04 -20.10
N ALA A 102 -1.26 10.89 -19.75
CA ALA A 102 -1.00 12.30 -19.43
C ALA A 102 -0.44 12.49 -18.02
N VAL A 103 -0.85 11.66 -17.06
CA VAL A 103 -0.41 11.68 -15.65
C VAL A 103 1.07 11.32 -15.50
N VAL A 104 1.58 10.36 -16.28
CA VAL A 104 3.00 9.95 -16.20
C VAL A 104 3.94 10.98 -16.82
N ALA A 105 3.48 11.78 -17.78
CA ALA A 105 4.30 12.85 -18.37
C ALA A 105 4.69 13.94 -17.34
N GLY A 106 3.96 14.05 -16.22
CA GLY A 106 4.26 14.94 -15.09
C GLY A 106 4.77 14.22 -13.83
N ALA A 107 5.14 12.93 -13.92
CA ALA A 107 5.76 12.20 -12.82
C ALA A 107 7.28 12.15 -13.04
N GLN A 108 8.06 12.70 -12.10
CA GLN A 108 9.51 12.56 -12.15
C GLN A 108 9.87 11.17 -11.63
N VAL A 109 10.24 10.26 -12.55
CA VAL A 109 10.80 8.96 -12.20
C VAL A 109 12.31 9.12 -12.11
N MET A 110 12.82 9.36 -10.91
CA MET A 110 14.26 9.46 -10.69
C MET A 110 14.71 8.15 -10.05
N GLY A 111 15.35 7.29 -10.86
CA GLY A 111 15.74 5.94 -10.45
C GLY A 111 15.05 4.84 -11.24
N THR A 112 15.86 3.98 -11.84
CA THR A 112 15.61 2.71 -12.54
C THR A 112 14.17 2.15 -12.60
N ALA A 113 13.22 2.79 -13.28
CA ALA A 113 12.13 2.13 -14.06
C ALA A 113 11.12 3.15 -14.62
N ALA A 114 11.43 3.80 -15.73
CA ALA A 114 10.39 4.39 -16.58
C ALA A 114 10.75 4.27 -18.06
N ASN A 115 10.44 3.12 -18.65
CA ASN A 115 10.22 3.06 -20.08
C ASN A 115 8.87 3.73 -20.37
N VAL A 116 8.90 5.02 -20.70
CA VAL A 116 7.72 5.82 -21.04
C VAL A 116 6.96 5.25 -22.26
N GLY A 117 7.62 4.42 -23.08
CA GLY A 117 6.99 3.64 -24.15
C GLY A 117 6.10 2.47 -23.69
N SER A 118 6.25 1.98 -22.45
CA SER A 118 5.55 0.80 -21.93
C SER A 118 4.14 1.10 -21.39
N LEU A 119 3.77 2.37 -21.24
CA LEU A 119 2.58 2.76 -20.48
C LEU A 119 1.28 2.67 -21.28
N ALA A 120 1.30 3.10 -22.55
CA ALA A 120 0.14 2.97 -23.43
C ALA A 120 -0.18 1.48 -23.67
N ASP A 121 0.87 0.68 -23.85
CA ASP A 121 0.78 -0.77 -23.96
C ASP A 121 0.27 -1.39 -22.66
N ALA A 122 0.79 -0.96 -21.50
CA ALA A 122 0.28 -1.39 -20.20
C ALA A 122 -1.20 -1.03 -20.02
N ALA A 123 -1.63 0.18 -20.38
CA ALA A 123 -3.04 0.59 -20.30
C ALA A 123 -3.95 -0.26 -21.19
N ASN A 124 -3.52 -0.55 -22.43
CA ASN A 124 -4.26 -1.41 -23.35
C ASN A 124 -4.32 -2.87 -22.85
N THR A 125 -3.21 -3.41 -22.34
CA THR A 125 -3.17 -4.74 -21.72
C THR A 125 -4.06 -4.80 -20.47
N LEU A 126 -4.02 -3.79 -19.61
CA LEU A 126 -4.86 -3.68 -18.44
C LEU A 126 -6.34 -3.64 -18.83
N ALA A 127 -6.71 -2.92 -19.89
CA ALA A 127 -8.09 -2.90 -20.39
C ALA A 127 -8.52 -4.31 -20.85
N GLY A 128 -7.65 -5.04 -21.53
CA GLY A 128 -7.88 -6.44 -21.91
C GLY A 128 -7.86 -7.42 -20.74
N ALA A 129 -7.32 -7.04 -19.59
CA ALA A 129 -7.28 -7.84 -18.36
C ALA A 129 -8.56 -7.71 -17.51
N GLU A 130 -9.53 -6.91 -17.93
CA GLU A 130 -10.77 -6.71 -17.15
C GLU A 130 -11.45 -8.05 -16.81
N GLY A 131 -11.70 -8.25 -15.52
CA GLY A 131 -12.31 -9.46 -14.98
C GLY A 131 -11.38 -10.67 -14.87
N MET A 132 -10.10 -10.58 -15.28
CA MET A 132 -9.09 -11.64 -15.11
C MET A 132 -8.52 -11.64 -13.69
N ASP A 133 -7.94 -12.76 -13.25
CA ASP A 133 -7.23 -12.84 -11.98
C ASP A 133 -5.75 -12.52 -12.17
N PHE A 134 -5.21 -11.63 -11.34
CA PHE A 134 -3.78 -11.53 -11.10
C PHE A 134 -3.42 -12.44 -9.94
N THR A 135 -2.70 -13.51 -10.26
CA THR A 135 -2.34 -14.58 -9.33
C THR A 135 -0.86 -14.51 -8.97
N PHE A 136 -0.57 -14.37 -7.68
CA PHE A 136 0.77 -14.37 -7.08
C PHE A 136 0.99 -15.68 -6.32
N SER A 137 2.21 -16.20 -6.37
CA SER A 137 2.52 -17.48 -5.71
C SER A 137 2.68 -17.31 -4.20
N GLY A 138 2.37 -18.36 -3.45
CA GLY A 138 2.48 -18.37 -2.00
C GLY A 138 1.28 -17.73 -1.28
N SER A 139 1.13 -18.06 -0.01
CA SER A 139 -0.02 -17.65 0.80
C SER A 139 0.10 -16.24 1.40
N SER A 140 1.30 -15.66 1.36
CA SER A 140 1.58 -14.35 1.97
C SER A 140 2.89 -13.77 1.45
N SER A 141 3.00 -12.45 1.44
CA SER A 141 4.25 -11.71 1.22
C SER A 141 5.30 -12.08 2.27
N ALA A 142 6.57 -11.97 1.88
CA ALA A 142 7.70 -12.16 2.77
C ALA A 142 7.82 -11.04 3.82
N LEU A 143 7.34 -9.82 3.51
CA LEU A 143 7.40 -8.70 4.44
C LEU A 143 6.15 -8.66 5.32
N LYS A 144 6.36 -8.64 6.65
CA LYS A 144 5.30 -8.55 7.65
C LYS A 144 5.21 -7.14 8.23
N CYS A 145 3.99 -6.66 8.37
CA CYS A 145 3.63 -5.36 8.94
C CYS A 145 2.76 -5.58 10.18
N ARG A 146 3.27 -5.18 11.34
CA ARG A 146 2.47 -5.04 12.56
C ARG A 146 2.05 -3.60 12.68
N HIS A 147 0.76 -3.34 12.45
CA HIS A 147 0.25 -1.98 12.37
C HIS A 147 -0.36 -1.48 13.70
N GLU A 148 -0.66 -2.37 14.65
CA GLU A 148 -1.15 -2.02 15.99
C GLU A 148 -2.35 -1.05 15.99
N GLY A 149 -3.26 -1.19 15.02
CA GLY A 149 -4.43 -0.30 14.88
C GLY A 149 -4.09 1.09 14.34
N LYS A 150 -2.88 1.31 13.85
CA LYS A 150 -2.45 2.55 13.17
C LYS A 150 -2.53 2.40 11.66
N ASP A 151 -2.48 3.54 10.97
CA ASP A 151 -2.39 3.60 9.52
C ASP A 151 -1.08 2.96 9.05
N VAL A 152 -1.13 2.31 7.89
CA VAL A 152 0.07 1.81 7.21
C VAL A 152 0.50 2.83 6.17
N LYS A 153 1.80 3.15 6.16
CA LYS A 153 2.40 4.08 5.21
C LYS A 153 3.37 3.34 4.30
N VAL A 154 3.26 3.62 3.00
CA VAL A 154 4.19 3.16 1.97
C VAL A 154 4.84 4.40 1.38
N LEU A 155 6.15 4.53 1.55
CA LEU A 155 6.96 5.53 0.85
C LEU A 155 7.27 5.01 -0.54
N ILE A 156 7.11 5.88 -1.54
CA ILE A 156 7.35 5.58 -2.94
C ILE A 156 8.41 6.57 -3.42
N ASN A 157 9.50 6.03 -3.96
CA ASN A 157 10.59 6.79 -4.58
C ASN A 157 10.17 7.30 -5.97
N LEU A 158 9.02 7.96 -6.02
CA LEU A 158 8.40 8.55 -7.19
C LEU A 158 7.40 9.61 -6.71
N ARG A 159 7.36 10.74 -7.42
CA ARG A 159 6.47 11.84 -7.13
C ARG A 159 5.78 12.33 -8.40
N ALA A 160 4.48 12.58 -8.29
CA ALA A 160 3.73 13.32 -9.30
C ALA A 160 3.69 14.81 -8.95
N GLU A 161 3.72 15.67 -9.97
CA GLU A 161 3.57 17.12 -9.78
C GLU A 161 2.23 17.48 -9.12
N LYS A 162 1.14 16.84 -9.57
CA LYS A 162 -0.20 17.02 -9.02
C LYS A 162 -0.63 15.80 -8.22
N ARG A 163 -1.36 16.05 -7.13
CA ARG A 163 -1.85 15.00 -6.23
C ARG A 163 -2.82 14.05 -6.95
N GLU A 164 -3.69 14.59 -7.79
CA GLU A 164 -4.69 13.84 -8.56
C GLU A 164 -4.01 12.89 -9.54
N ASP A 165 -2.91 13.33 -10.13
CA ASP A 165 -2.07 12.56 -11.04
C ASP A 165 -1.39 11.41 -10.26
N GLY A 166 -0.79 11.71 -9.10
CA GLY A 166 -0.22 10.68 -8.22
C GLY A 166 -1.25 9.65 -7.77
N MET A 167 -2.46 10.08 -7.40
CA MET A 167 -3.56 9.18 -7.04
C MET A 167 -4.00 8.29 -8.20
N ALA A 168 -3.82 8.69 -9.46
CA ALA A 168 -4.16 7.90 -10.64
C ALA A 168 -3.11 6.83 -10.99
N LEU A 169 -1.89 6.92 -10.45
CA LEU A 169 -0.78 6.00 -10.74
C LEU A 169 -0.82 4.69 -9.96
N PHE A 170 -1.58 4.62 -8.87
CA PHE A 170 -1.50 3.51 -7.93
C PHE A 170 -2.83 2.84 -7.65
N LYS A 171 -2.81 1.53 -7.43
CA LYS A 171 -3.92 0.82 -6.78
C LYS A 171 -3.42 0.11 -5.54
N VAL A 172 -4.12 0.30 -4.43
CA VAL A 172 -3.87 -0.45 -3.20
C VAL A 172 -4.94 -1.52 -3.05
N VAL A 173 -4.52 -2.75 -2.77
CA VAL A 173 -5.41 -3.91 -2.73
C VAL A 173 -5.15 -4.81 -1.54
N ARG A 174 -6.17 -5.61 -1.20
CA ARG A 174 -6.10 -6.79 -0.34
C ARG A 174 -6.38 -8.02 -1.19
N PHE A 175 -5.49 -9.00 -1.15
CA PHE A 175 -5.63 -10.24 -1.91
C PHE A 175 -6.57 -11.23 -1.23
N ALA A 176 -7.31 -11.98 -2.06
CA ALA A 176 -7.88 -13.25 -1.63
C ALA A 176 -6.76 -14.30 -1.56
N SER A 177 -6.48 -14.84 -0.38
CA SER A 177 -5.30 -15.70 -0.13
C SER A 177 -5.69 -17.15 0.17
N SER A 178 -5.03 -18.14 -0.46
CA SER A 178 -5.04 -19.56 -0.10
C SER A 178 -3.70 -19.99 0.48
N LYS A 179 -3.58 -21.27 0.81
CA LYS A 179 -2.30 -21.93 1.10
C LYS A 179 -1.30 -21.91 -0.07
N LYS A 180 -1.74 -21.70 -1.32
CA LYS A 180 -0.90 -21.85 -2.51
C LYS A 180 -0.64 -20.55 -3.25
N ASP A 181 -1.59 -19.63 -3.20
CA ASP A 181 -1.59 -18.42 -3.99
C ASP A 181 -2.38 -17.28 -3.35
N ARG A 182 -2.15 -16.08 -3.89
CA ARG A 182 -2.88 -14.85 -3.61
C ARG A 182 -3.45 -14.34 -4.92
N ARG A 183 -4.69 -13.86 -4.91
CA ARG A 183 -5.39 -13.45 -6.11
C ARG A 183 -6.12 -12.13 -5.93
N LEU A 184 -6.17 -11.37 -7.00
CA LEU A 184 -7.02 -10.20 -7.18
C LEU A 184 -7.72 -10.32 -8.52
N GLN A 185 -9.04 -10.22 -8.54
CA GLN A 185 -9.75 -10.03 -9.79
C GLN A 185 -9.56 -8.58 -10.23
N TRP A 186 -9.04 -8.39 -11.44
CA TRP A 186 -8.76 -7.08 -11.99
C TRP A 186 -10.03 -6.37 -12.45
N PHE A 187 -10.23 -5.16 -11.95
CA PHE A 187 -11.25 -4.23 -12.39
C PHE A 187 -10.64 -2.87 -12.78
N GLN A 188 -11.13 -2.29 -13.87
CA GLN A 188 -10.86 -0.96 -14.39
C GLN A 188 -11.57 0.12 -13.56
N THR A 189 -11.40 0.05 -12.24
CA THR A 189 -11.87 1.08 -11.31
C THR A 189 -10.92 2.28 -11.28
N LYS A 190 -11.45 3.47 -10.93
CA LYS A 190 -10.58 4.62 -10.60
C LYS A 190 -9.69 4.25 -9.42
N ALA A 191 -8.43 4.66 -9.53
CA ALA A 191 -7.32 4.28 -8.67
C ALA A 191 -7.54 4.56 -7.16
N ALA A 192 -8.21 5.67 -6.83
CA ALA A 192 -8.58 6.03 -5.46
C ALA A 192 -10.10 6.20 -5.32
N LEU A 193 -10.73 5.38 -4.48
CA LEU A 193 -12.17 5.38 -4.25
C LEU A 193 -12.51 5.90 -2.85
N ILE A 194 -11.73 6.82 -2.28
CA ILE A 194 -12.06 7.42 -0.98
C ILE A 194 -13.42 8.14 -1.10
N ASN A 195 -14.37 7.78 -0.23
CA ASN A 195 -15.66 8.45 -0.05
C ASN A 195 -16.53 8.54 -1.32
N THR A 196 -16.50 7.53 -2.18
CA THR A 196 -17.39 7.42 -3.33
C THR A 196 -18.55 6.44 -3.04
N ALA A 197 -19.65 6.55 -3.78
CA ALA A 197 -20.79 5.62 -3.63
C ALA A 197 -20.40 4.14 -3.88
N ASP A 198 -19.27 3.89 -4.53
CA ASP A 198 -18.77 2.56 -4.87
C ASP A 198 -17.62 2.08 -3.95
N SER A 199 -17.23 2.85 -2.92
CA SER A 199 -16.18 2.46 -1.98
C SER A 199 -16.44 1.11 -1.31
N GLU A 200 -17.70 0.82 -0.96
CA GLU A 200 -18.07 -0.45 -0.30
C GLU A 200 -17.94 -1.65 -1.25
N LYS A 201 -18.37 -1.48 -2.51
CA LYS A 201 -18.26 -2.54 -3.52
C LYS A 201 -16.80 -2.83 -3.86
N ALA A 202 -16.00 -1.78 -4.02
CA ALA A 202 -14.58 -1.89 -4.26
C ALA A 202 -13.85 -2.57 -3.10
N ASP A 203 -14.20 -2.24 -1.87
CA ASP A 203 -13.65 -2.90 -0.67
C ASP A 203 -13.90 -4.40 -0.66
N LYS A 204 -15.14 -4.80 -1.01
CA LYS A 204 -15.53 -6.21 -1.11
C LYS A 204 -14.77 -6.93 -2.21
N ALA A 205 -14.43 -6.23 -3.29
CA ALA A 205 -13.57 -6.73 -4.37
C ALA A 205 -12.07 -6.71 -4.02
N GLY A 206 -11.69 -6.22 -2.84
CA GLY A 206 -10.30 -6.14 -2.40
C GLY A 206 -9.58 -4.85 -2.79
N TYR A 207 -10.26 -3.84 -3.32
CA TYR A 207 -9.67 -2.54 -3.64
C TYR A 207 -9.83 -1.57 -2.47
N LEU A 208 -8.73 -0.96 -2.05
CA LEU A 208 -8.66 -0.13 -0.86
C LEU A 208 -8.50 1.33 -1.22
N SER A 209 -9.28 2.16 -0.54
CA SER A 209 -9.11 3.61 -0.53
C SER A 209 -7.84 3.99 0.22
N PHE A 210 -7.04 4.92 -0.33
CA PHE A 210 -5.77 5.36 0.23
C PHE A 210 -5.53 6.85 0.01
N GLY A 211 -4.82 7.49 0.94
CA GLY A 211 -4.35 8.87 0.81
C GLY A 211 -3.03 8.92 0.04
N TYR A 212 -2.77 10.03 -0.65
CA TYR A 212 -1.52 10.31 -1.36
C TYR A 212 -1.02 11.69 -0.98
N GLN A 213 0.27 11.78 -0.66
CA GLN A 213 0.95 13.04 -0.39
C GLN A 213 2.37 13.01 -0.96
N ASN A 214 2.84 14.15 -1.47
CA ASN A 214 4.24 14.32 -1.79
C ASN A 214 5.07 14.32 -0.50
N PHE A 215 6.30 13.81 -0.56
CA PHE A 215 7.20 13.71 0.57
C PHE A 215 8.62 14.03 0.12
N GLY A 216 9.27 14.94 0.83
CA GLY A 216 10.62 15.39 0.49
C GLY A 216 10.71 15.97 -0.92
N ASP A 217 11.82 15.71 -1.58
CA ASP A 217 12.16 16.30 -2.87
C ASP A 217 11.51 15.53 -4.02
N HIS A 218 11.59 14.19 -4.01
CA HIS A 218 11.23 13.34 -5.16
C HIS A 218 10.35 12.14 -4.82
N SER A 219 9.94 11.99 -3.56
CA SER A 219 9.13 10.88 -3.09
C SER A 219 7.67 11.24 -2.84
N SER A 220 6.88 10.22 -2.58
CA SER A 220 5.51 10.35 -2.10
C SER A 220 5.20 9.30 -1.04
N ILE A 221 4.14 9.51 -0.26
CA ILE A 221 3.62 8.57 0.72
C ILE A 221 2.18 8.22 0.36
N ILE A 222 1.93 6.92 0.23
CA ILE A 222 0.60 6.35 0.29
C ILE A 222 0.26 6.03 1.74
N THR A 223 -0.89 6.49 2.21
CA THR A 223 -1.42 6.18 3.54
C THR A 223 -2.67 5.30 3.42
N ILE A 224 -2.60 4.11 4.00
CA ILE A 224 -3.70 3.15 4.08
C ILE A 224 -4.33 3.29 5.46
N PRO A 225 -5.59 3.77 5.57
CA PRO A 225 -6.21 4.02 6.87
C PRO A 225 -6.38 2.74 7.69
N ALA A 226 -6.13 2.80 9.00
CA ALA A 226 -6.23 1.68 9.93
C ALA A 226 -7.58 0.97 9.87
N ALA A 227 -8.67 1.73 9.71
CA ALA A 227 -10.03 1.21 9.61
C ALA A 227 -10.28 0.30 8.39
N ARG A 228 -9.35 0.28 7.44
CA ARG A 228 -9.38 -0.53 6.21
C ARG A 228 -8.45 -1.73 6.28
N LEU A 229 -7.66 -1.82 7.34
CA LEU A 229 -6.70 -2.89 7.57
C LEU A 229 -7.31 -3.99 8.42
N THR A 230 -7.15 -5.21 7.95
CA THR A 230 -7.49 -6.46 8.63
C THR A 230 -6.33 -7.43 8.39
N PRO A 231 -6.12 -8.44 9.25
CA PRO A 231 -5.11 -9.44 8.97
C PRO A 231 -5.28 -10.05 7.57
N GLY A 232 -4.20 -10.10 6.79
CA GLY A 232 -4.25 -10.51 5.38
C GLY A 232 -3.07 -10.03 4.55
N ASP A 233 -3.10 -10.32 3.25
CA ASP A 233 -2.06 -9.92 2.32
C ASP A 233 -2.49 -8.77 1.43
N TYR A 234 -1.57 -7.84 1.21
CA TYR A 234 -1.82 -6.55 0.57
C TYR A 234 -0.81 -6.29 -0.53
N GLY A 235 -1.23 -5.50 -1.51
CA GLY A 235 -0.41 -5.12 -2.66
C GLY A 235 -0.58 -3.64 -3.01
N VAL A 236 0.50 -3.04 -3.48
CA VAL A 236 0.51 -1.73 -4.13
C VAL A 236 0.95 -1.94 -5.58
N PHE A 237 0.05 -1.65 -6.51
CA PHE A 237 0.35 -1.64 -7.94
C PHE A 237 0.79 -0.24 -8.34
N TYR A 238 1.93 -0.13 -9.02
CA TYR A 238 2.27 1.05 -9.81
C TYR A 238 1.91 0.78 -11.26
N LEU A 239 0.87 1.45 -11.76
CA LEU A 239 0.35 1.19 -13.11
C LEU A 239 1.36 1.49 -14.21
N GLY A 240 2.38 2.30 -13.91
CA GLY A 240 3.46 2.64 -14.84
C GLY A 240 4.42 1.50 -15.18
N ASN A 241 4.62 0.55 -14.27
CA ASN A 241 5.47 -0.63 -14.49
C ASN A 241 4.74 -1.96 -14.29
N MET A 242 3.43 -1.91 -14.07
CA MET A 242 2.65 -3.06 -13.68
C MET A 242 2.71 -4.20 -14.71
N ILE A 243 2.80 -3.89 -16.00
CA ILE A 243 2.90 -4.91 -17.04
C ILE A 243 4.34 -4.97 -17.51
N SER A 244 4.97 -6.10 -17.28
CA SER A 244 6.28 -6.37 -17.84
C SER A 244 6.17 -6.69 -19.34
N PRO A 245 7.28 -6.63 -20.10
CA PRO A 245 7.30 -7.07 -21.50
C PRO A 245 6.89 -8.53 -21.70
N THR A 246 6.90 -9.36 -20.65
CA THR A 246 6.46 -10.76 -20.68
C THR A 246 5.00 -10.94 -20.26
N LEU A 247 4.25 -9.84 -20.13
CA LEU A 247 2.84 -9.80 -19.69
C LEU A 247 2.62 -10.34 -18.26
N SER A 248 3.66 -10.31 -17.42
CA SER A 248 3.50 -10.51 -15.97
C SER A 248 2.97 -9.23 -15.32
N SER A 249 2.20 -9.39 -14.23
CA SER A 249 1.71 -8.28 -13.42
C SER A 249 2.63 -8.04 -12.23
N ILE A 250 3.36 -6.93 -12.19
CA ILE A 250 4.25 -6.55 -11.07
C ILE A 250 3.43 -5.94 -9.93
N CYS A 251 3.69 -6.38 -8.69
CA CYS A 251 3.08 -5.84 -7.48
C CYS A 251 4.10 -5.73 -6.34
N TYR A 252 3.97 -4.69 -5.51
CA TYR A 252 4.77 -4.53 -4.29
C TYR A 252 3.93 -4.97 -3.08
N THR A 253 4.35 -6.02 -2.39
CA THR A 253 3.46 -6.72 -1.45
C THR A 253 3.90 -6.59 0.01
N PHE A 254 2.95 -6.73 0.93
CA PHE A 254 3.20 -6.89 2.36
C PHE A 254 2.04 -7.64 3.03
N SER A 255 2.28 -8.30 4.15
CA SER A 255 1.22 -8.90 4.96
C SER A 255 0.98 -8.11 6.23
N VAL A 256 -0.28 -7.88 6.57
CA VAL A 256 -0.70 -7.34 7.86
C VAL A 256 -0.99 -8.50 8.79
N GLU A 257 -0.39 -8.48 9.98
CA GLU A 257 -0.59 -9.43 11.08
C GLU A 257 -1.45 -8.84 12.21
#